data_AF-A0A9X0AFP2-F1
#
_entry.id   AF-A0A9X0AFP2-F1
#
_cell.length_a   1.000
_cell.length_b   1.000
_cell.length_c   1.000
_cell.angle_alpha   90.00
_cell.angle_beta   90.00
_cell.angle_gamma   90.00
#
_symmetry.space_group_name_H-M   'P 1'
#
loop_
_entity.id
_entity.type
_entity.pdbx_description
1 polymer ?
#
loop_
_entity_poly.entity_id
_entity_poly.type
_entity_poly.pdbx_seq_one_letter_code
_entity_poly.pdbx_strand_id
1 'polypeptide(L)'
;MILFETDTSVFELMWDLGLAFFIIRNAFTYFILTYLSSIFLSYIRLNRLIPYNHLTAPARELIAFPIYILTVALWARTVIVYHKIPRAPGFRIAIGLVAGLFMVIAELVGGFVLWEEGYKEWIWETDLLGAVLGILSLMLLEGMPWILMMLEKIETGEATHGHGQKSITCAV
;
A
#
# COMPACT_ATOMS: atom_id res chain seq x y z
N MET A 1 -42.04 -26.61 4.48
CA MET A 1 -41.23 -26.13 3.35
C MET A 1 -40.71 -24.73 3.69
N ILE A 2 -39.76 -24.64 4.63
CA ILE A 2 -39.09 -23.39 5.09
C ILE A 2 -37.59 -23.67 5.39
N LEU A 3 -37.12 -24.93 5.28
CA LEU A 3 -35.82 -25.34 5.78
C LEU A 3 -34.65 -25.18 4.79
N PHE A 4 -34.92 -24.84 3.52
CA PHE A 4 -33.89 -24.72 2.47
C PHE A 4 -33.60 -23.28 2.03
N GLU A 5 -34.27 -22.28 2.60
CA GLU A 5 -33.98 -20.86 2.32
C GLU A 5 -32.89 -20.27 3.22
N THR A 6 -32.47 -20.99 4.27
CA THR A 6 -31.47 -20.52 5.24
C THR A 6 -30.05 -21.01 4.93
N ASP A 7 -29.87 -22.17 4.32
CA ASP A 7 -28.53 -22.72 4.05
C ASP A 7 -27.73 -21.90 3.02
N THR A 8 -28.41 -21.37 1.99
CA THR A 8 -27.80 -20.46 1.02
C THR A 8 -27.36 -19.15 1.67
N SER A 9 -28.18 -18.61 2.57
CA SER A 9 -27.87 -17.38 3.32
C SER A 9 -26.68 -17.56 4.28
N VAL A 10 -26.60 -18.70 4.98
CA VAL A 10 -25.48 -18.99 5.89
C VAL A 10 -24.18 -19.20 5.10
N PHE A 11 -24.24 -19.89 3.96
CA PHE A 11 -23.07 -20.09 3.11
C PHE A 11 -22.54 -18.77 2.55
N GLU A 12 -23.40 -17.89 2.06
CA GLU A 12 -23.03 -16.54 1.59
C GLU A 12 -22.37 -15.73 2.71
N LEU A 13 -22.94 -15.75 3.92
CA LEU A 13 -22.38 -15.07 5.08
C LEU A 13 -20.98 -15.61 5.44
N MET A 14 -20.79 -16.93 5.43
CA MET A 14 -19.49 -17.55 5.69
C MET A 14 -18.46 -17.20 4.61
N TRP A 15 -18.89 -17.14 3.35
CA TRP A 15 -18.05 -16.74 2.23
C TRP A 15 -17.59 -15.29 2.35
N ASP A 16 -18.51 -14.37 2.63
CA ASP A 16 -18.21 -12.94 2.81
C ASP A 16 -17.29 -12.71 4.01
N LEU A 17 -17.51 -13.40 5.13
CA LEU A 17 -16.64 -13.34 6.30
C LEU A 17 -15.23 -13.85 5.98
N GLY A 18 -15.13 -14.96 5.24
CA GLY A 18 -13.85 -15.51 4.78
C GLY A 18 -13.10 -14.55 3.86
N LEU A 19 -13.82 -13.91 2.94
CA LEU A 19 -13.29 -12.91 2.01
C LEU A 19 -12.82 -11.66 2.77
N ALA A 20 -13.62 -11.15 3.71
CA ALA A 20 -13.26 -10.03 4.56
C ALA A 20 -11.99 -10.33 5.38
N PHE A 21 -11.93 -11.49 6.03
CA PHE A 21 -10.74 -11.89 6.79
C PHE A 21 -9.50 -12.01 5.90
N PHE A 22 -9.65 -12.55 4.68
CA PHE A 22 -8.57 -12.59 3.71
C PHE A 22 -8.06 -11.18 3.37
N ILE A 23 -8.95 -10.23 3.07
CA ILE A 23 -8.55 -8.84 2.76
C ILE A 23 -7.87 -8.20 3.98
N ILE A 24 -8.49 -8.28 5.16
CA ILE A 24 -7.98 -7.65 6.38
C ILE A 24 -6.58 -8.16 6.73
N ARG A 25 -6.35 -9.49 6.67
CA ARG A 25 -5.04 -10.08 6.98
C ARG A 25 -3.94 -9.59 6.03
N ASN A 26 -4.24 -9.56 4.73
CA ASN A 26 -3.28 -9.10 3.73
C ASN A 26 -3.01 -7.61 3.85
N ALA A 27 -4.06 -6.81 4.05
CA ALA A 27 -3.96 -5.37 4.26
C ALA A 27 -3.15 -5.04 5.52
N PHE A 28 -3.38 -5.75 6.62
CA PHE A 28 -2.65 -5.59 7.87
C PHE A 28 -1.17 -5.92 7.72
N THR A 29 -0.84 -7.00 7.00
CA THR A 29 0.55 -7.36 6.72
C THR A 29 1.25 -6.30 5.89
N TYR A 30 0.58 -5.79 4.85
CA TYR A 30 1.08 -4.71 4.02
C TYR A 30 1.29 -3.42 4.83
N PHE A 31 0.30 -3.04 5.64
CA PHE A 31 0.37 -1.90 6.55
C PHE A 31 1.54 -1.99 7.53
N ILE A 32 1.73 -3.11 8.23
CA ILE A 32 2.83 -3.24 9.21
C ILE A 32 4.19 -3.07 8.51
N LEU A 33 4.38 -3.70 7.35
CA LEU A 33 5.66 -3.64 6.63
C LEU A 33 5.97 -2.21 6.17
N THR A 34 4.98 -1.49 5.64
CA THR A 34 5.15 -0.12 5.18
C THR A 34 5.32 0.84 6.35
N TYR A 35 4.53 0.70 7.42
CA TYR A 35 4.58 1.53 8.62
C TYR A 35 5.92 1.39 9.36
N LEU A 36 6.37 0.17 9.64
CA LEU A 36 7.66 -0.07 10.30
C LEU A 36 8.84 0.44 9.45
N SER A 37 8.78 0.23 8.14
CA SER A 37 9.80 0.76 7.23
C SER A 37 9.81 2.29 7.23
N SER A 38 8.63 2.93 7.27
CA SER A 38 8.50 4.39 7.32
C SER A 38 9.06 4.97 8.63
N ILE A 39 8.76 4.34 9.77
CA ILE A 39 9.36 4.71 11.08
C ILE A 39 10.87 4.57 11.02
N PHE A 40 11.37 3.44 10.50
CA PHE A 40 12.81 3.19 10.41
C PHE A 40 13.53 4.21 9.52
N LEU A 41 12.96 4.53 8.36
CA LEU A 41 13.47 5.58 7.46
C LEU A 41 13.45 6.95 8.12
N SER A 42 12.38 7.26 8.86
CA SER A 42 12.25 8.52 9.60
C SER A 42 13.29 8.61 10.72
N TYR A 43 13.52 7.52 11.44
CA TYR A 43 14.56 7.43 12.47
C TYR A 43 15.97 7.67 11.89
N ILE A 44 16.32 6.99 10.79
CA ILE A 44 17.61 7.22 10.10
C ILE A 44 17.72 8.68 9.65
N ARG A 45 16.64 9.25 9.12
CA ARG A 45 16.61 10.64 8.65
C ARG A 45 16.92 11.61 9.78
N LEU A 46 16.20 11.50 10.90
CA LEU A 46 16.34 12.40 12.04
C LEU A 46 17.69 12.26 12.74
N ASN A 47 18.15 11.02 13.00
CA ASN A 47 19.36 10.78 13.80
C ASN A 47 20.67 10.78 13.00
N ARG A 48 20.64 10.51 11.69
CA ARG A 48 21.85 10.43 10.88
C ARG A 48 21.89 11.51 9.80
N LEU A 49 20.84 11.71 9.02
CA LEU A 49 20.95 12.56 7.83
C LEU A 49 20.89 14.07 8.13
N ILE A 50 20.01 14.50 9.02
CA ILE A 50 19.85 15.93 9.39
C ILE A 50 21.10 16.53 10.08
N PRO A 51 21.77 15.86 11.04
CA PRO A 51 22.92 16.49 11.71
C PRO A 51 24.13 16.70 10.80
N TYR A 52 24.32 15.87 9.76
CA TYR A 52 25.46 16.00 8.84
C TYR A 52 25.16 16.87 7.62
N ASN A 53 23.90 16.97 7.23
CA ASN A 53 23.47 17.68 6.04
C ASN A 53 22.52 18.77 6.54
N HIS A 54 23.00 20.02 6.67
CA HIS A 54 22.22 21.19 7.12
C HIS A 54 21.10 21.60 6.14
N LEU A 55 20.39 20.63 5.57
CA LEU A 55 19.27 20.78 4.68
C LEU A 55 18.10 21.38 5.46
N THR A 56 17.75 22.61 5.12
CA THR A 56 16.51 23.27 5.54
C THR A 56 15.28 22.54 5.00
N ALA A 57 14.18 22.53 5.76
CA ALA A 57 12.85 22.16 5.27
C ALA A 57 12.50 23.17 4.16
N PRO A 58 12.51 22.77 2.87
CA PRO A 58 11.67 21.71 2.31
C PRO A 58 12.39 20.63 1.47
N ALA A 59 13.71 20.75 1.23
CA ALA A 59 14.46 19.83 0.36
C ALA A 59 14.54 18.40 0.95
N ARG A 60 14.47 18.31 2.29
CA ARG A 60 14.50 17.05 3.03
C ARG A 60 13.34 16.12 2.68
N GLU A 61 12.12 16.66 2.63
CA GLU A 61 10.92 15.85 2.35
C GLU A 61 10.91 15.38 0.88
N LEU A 62 11.38 16.23 -0.02
CA LEU A 62 11.47 15.91 -1.45
C LEU A 62 12.46 14.77 -1.76
N ILE A 63 13.58 14.69 -1.04
CA ILE A 63 14.58 13.62 -1.20
C ILE A 63 14.07 12.30 -0.61
N ALA A 64 13.31 12.35 0.48
CA ALA A 64 12.79 11.15 1.12
C ALA A 64 11.61 10.52 0.36
N PHE A 65 10.86 11.34 -0.36
CA PHE A 65 9.69 10.93 -1.11
C PHE A 65 9.92 9.80 -2.15
N PRO A 66 10.95 9.82 -3.02
CA PRO A 66 11.23 8.71 -3.93
C PRO A 66 11.63 7.43 -3.19
N ILE A 67 12.33 7.53 -2.07
CA ILE A 67 12.69 6.37 -1.24
C ILE A 67 11.42 5.73 -0.67
N TYR A 68 10.46 6.56 -0.23
CA TYR A 68 9.16 6.08 0.22
C TYR A 68 8.40 5.36 -0.90
N ILE A 69 8.33 5.93 -2.11
CA ILE A 69 7.70 5.28 -3.28
C ILE A 69 8.29 3.89 -3.52
N LEU A 70 9.63 3.79 -3.54
CA LEU A 70 10.32 2.51 -3.77
C LEU A 70 10.01 1.50 -2.67
N THR A 71 9.95 1.95 -1.42
CA THR A 71 9.64 1.10 -0.26
C THR A 71 8.22 0.56 -0.34
N VAL A 72 7.25 1.43 -0.63
CA VAL A 72 5.83 1.06 -0.83
C VAL A 72 5.68 0.09 -2.01
N ALA A 73 6.35 0.36 -3.13
CA ALA A 73 6.35 -0.50 -4.30
C ALA A 73 6.91 -1.89 -4.01
N LEU A 74 8.03 -1.96 -3.30
CA LEU A 74 8.69 -3.20 -2.93
C LEU A 74 7.80 -4.05 -2.03
N TRP A 75 7.19 -3.45 -1.01
CA TRP A 75 6.31 -4.17 -0.09
C TRP A 75 5.00 -4.58 -0.75
N ALA A 76 4.40 -3.73 -1.56
CA ALA A 76 3.20 -4.08 -2.33
C ALA A 76 3.46 -5.30 -3.21
N ARG A 77 4.58 -5.30 -3.94
CA ARG A 77 4.99 -6.46 -4.75
C ARG A 77 5.22 -7.70 -3.91
N THR A 78 5.92 -7.58 -2.79
CA THR A 78 6.22 -8.70 -1.89
C THR A 78 4.95 -9.35 -1.36
N VAL A 79 3.98 -8.54 -0.91
CA VAL A 79 2.70 -9.02 -0.41
C VAL A 79 1.89 -9.71 -1.51
N ILE A 80 1.82 -9.11 -2.72
CA ILE A 80 1.12 -9.70 -3.88
C ILE A 80 1.70 -11.06 -4.25
N VAL A 81 3.02 -11.18 -4.33
CA VAL A 81 3.70 -12.42 -4.74
C VAL A 81 3.58 -13.48 -3.65
N TYR A 82 3.81 -13.12 -2.39
CA TYR A 82 3.82 -14.07 -1.28
C TYR A 82 2.42 -14.62 -0.97
N HIS A 83 1.41 -13.74 -0.91
CA HIS A 83 0.03 -14.12 -0.59
C HIS A 83 -0.79 -14.51 -1.82
N LYS A 84 -0.18 -14.50 -3.02
CA LYS A 84 -0.82 -14.86 -4.29
C LYS A 84 -2.17 -14.14 -4.48
N ILE A 85 -2.17 -12.83 -4.26
CA ILE A 85 -3.39 -12.02 -4.33
C ILE A 85 -3.98 -12.13 -5.74
N PRO A 86 -5.28 -12.45 -5.89
CA PRO A 86 -5.90 -12.57 -7.20
C PRO A 86 -5.75 -11.29 -8.02
N ARG A 87 -5.57 -11.45 -9.33
CA ARG A 87 -5.46 -10.34 -10.30
C ARG A 87 -6.82 -9.70 -10.60
N ALA A 88 -7.61 -9.44 -9.57
CA ALA A 88 -8.89 -8.77 -9.66
C ALA A 88 -8.73 -7.35 -9.09
N PRO A 89 -9.21 -6.31 -9.80
CA PRO A 89 -8.98 -4.93 -9.41
C PRO A 89 -9.64 -4.60 -8.07
N GLY A 90 -10.83 -5.14 -7.82
CA GLY A 90 -11.56 -4.93 -6.56
C GLY A 90 -10.79 -5.40 -5.33
N PHE A 91 -10.15 -6.58 -5.39
CA PHE A 91 -9.37 -7.11 -4.27
C PHE A 91 -8.13 -6.28 -3.97
N ARG A 92 -7.38 -5.88 -5.01
CA ARG A 92 -6.15 -5.10 -4.82
C ARG A 92 -6.44 -3.69 -4.30
N ILE A 93 -7.52 -3.05 -4.78
CA ILE A 93 -8.00 -1.76 -4.27
C ILE A 93 -8.48 -1.89 -2.82
N ALA A 94 -9.28 -2.91 -2.50
CA ALA A 94 -9.78 -3.11 -1.14
C ALA A 94 -8.64 -3.32 -0.14
N ILE A 95 -7.61 -4.11 -0.50
CA ILE A 95 -6.43 -4.31 0.35
C ILE A 95 -5.69 -2.98 0.56
N GLY A 96 -5.51 -2.19 -0.49
CA GLY A 96 -4.90 -0.86 -0.41
C GLY A 96 -5.67 0.10 0.49
N LEU A 97 -6.98 0.21 0.32
CA LEU A 97 -7.86 1.07 1.13
C LEU A 97 -7.90 0.66 2.60
N VAL A 98 -8.00 -0.64 2.89
CA VAL A 98 -7.99 -1.14 4.27
C VAL A 98 -6.63 -0.88 4.93
N ALA A 99 -5.54 -1.01 4.18
CA ALA A 99 -4.22 -0.64 4.67
C ALA A 99 -4.08 0.87 4.92
N GLY A 100 -4.64 1.72 4.04
CA GLY A 100 -4.72 3.16 4.23
C GLY A 100 -5.50 3.53 5.49
N LEU A 101 -6.62 2.86 5.75
CA LEU A 101 -7.40 3.05 6.98
C LEU A 101 -6.58 2.71 8.24
N PHE A 102 -5.85 1.59 8.23
CA PHE A 102 -4.92 1.27 9.33
C PHE A 102 -3.82 2.33 9.50
N MET A 103 -3.32 2.89 8.40
CA MET A 103 -2.31 3.96 8.43
C MET A 103 -2.86 5.23 9.09
N VAL A 104 -4.05 5.68 8.70
CA VAL A 104 -4.71 6.85 9.30
C VAL A 104 -4.94 6.64 10.79
N ILE A 105 -5.39 5.45 11.21
CA ILE A 105 -5.56 5.12 12.62
C ILE A 105 -4.21 5.20 13.35
N ALA A 106 -3.15 4.65 12.78
CA ALA A 106 -1.82 4.68 13.37
C ALA A 106 -1.26 6.11 13.50
N GLU A 107 -1.51 6.97 12.51
CA GLU A 107 -1.13 8.38 12.55
C GLU A 107 -1.92 9.15 13.62
N LEU A 108 -3.23 8.91 13.76
CA LEU A 108 -4.04 9.52 14.81
C LEU A 108 -3.59 9.10 16.21
N VAL A 109 -3.29 7.81 16.41
CA VAL A 109 -2.75 7.29 17.67
C VAL A 109 -1.38 7.90 17.95
N GLY A 110 -0.50 7.95 16.95
CA GLY A 110 0.81 8.60 17.09
C GLY A 110 0.72 10.08 17.43
N GLY A 111 -0.20 10.80 16.79
CA GLY A 111 -0.46 12.22 17.07
C GLY A 111 -1.00 12.44 18.49
N PHE A 112 -1.88 11.56 18.98
CA PHE A 112 -2.38 11.64 20.35
C PHE A 112 -1.27 11.42 21.39
N VAL A 113 -0.40 10.43 21.17
CA VAL A 113 0.75 10.18 22.06
C VAL A 113 1.71 11.38 22.08
N LEU A 114 2.01 11.96 20.91
CA LEU A 114 2.88 13.15 20.80
C LEU A 114 2.26 14.39 21.46
N TRP A 115 0.93 14.51 21.41
CA TRP A 115 0.20 15.59 22.07
C TRP A 115 0.36 15.53 23.60
N GLU A 116 0.30 14.33 24.18
CA GLU A 116 0.55 14.13 25.62
C GLU A 116 2.00 14.48 26.01
N GLU A 117 2.97 14.21 25.14
CA GLU A 117 4.38 14.57 25.35
C GLU A 117 4.68 16.07 25.16
N GLY A 118 3.68 16.87 24.78
CA GLY A 118 3.78 18.33 24.69
C GLY A 118 4.12 18.87 23.30
N TYR A 119 4.20 18.00 22.27
CA TYR A 119 4.32 18.42 20.88
C TYR A 119 2.94 18.77 20.32
N LYS A 120 2.57 20.05 20.46
CA LYS A 120 1.23 20.56 20.08
C LYS A 120 1.13 21.05 18.64
N GLU A 121 2.23 21.24 17.94
CA GLU A 121 2.22 21.74 16.57
C GLU A 121 1.98 20.58 15.61
N TRP A 122 0.86 20.64 14.88
CA TRP A 122 0.57 19.66 13.83
C TRP A 122 1.38 20.01 12.58
N ILE A 123 1.80 19.01 11.80
CA ILE A 123 2.60 19.21 10.57
C ILE A 123 1.92 20.18 9.58
N TRP A 124 0.58 20.24 9.59
CA TRP A 124 -0.21 21.12 8.73
C TRP A 124 -0.09 22.61 9.10
N GLU A 125 0.26 22.92 10.34
CA GLU A 125 0.41 24.29 10.83
C GLU A 125 1.84 24.82 10.61
N THR A 126 2.81 23.92 10.45
CA THR A 126 4.23 24.24 10.36
C THR A 126 4.82 24.07 8.95
N ASP A 127 4.36 23.08 8.17
CA ASP A 127 4.88 22.78 6.84
C ASP A 127 3.79 22.27 5.87
N LEU A 128 3.27 23.18 5.04
CA LEU A 128 2.29 22.86 4.00
C LEU A 128 2.79 21.80 3.01
N LEU A 129 4.09 21.82 2.66
CA LEU A 129 4.65 20.85 1.73
C LEU A 129 4.74 19.47 2.37
N GLY A 130 5.10 19.40 3.65
CA GLY A 130 5.05 18.17 4.45
C GLY A 130 3.65 17.57 4.50
N ALA A 131 2.62 18.39 4.71
CA ALA A 131 1.23 17.95 4.71
C ALA A 131 0.77 17.42 3.34
N VAL A 132 1.08 18.13 2.25
CA VAL A 132 0.75 17.70 0.88
C VAL A 132 1.46 16.40 0.53
N LEU A 133 2.75 16.26 0.87
CA LEU A 133 3.51 15.04 0.63
C LEU A 133 2.98 13.88 1.48
N GLY A 134 2.53 14.13 2.70
CA GLY A 134 1.85 13.15 3.55
C GLY A 134 0.59 12.59 2.88
N ILE A 135 -0.32 13.47 2.43
CA ILE A 135 -1.54 13.05 1.72
C ILE A 135 -1.20 12.25 0.45
N LEU A 136 -0.23 12.73 -0.32
CA LEU A 136 0.17 12.08 -1.56
C LEU A 136 0.80 10.70 -1.29
N SER A 137 1.56 10.57 -0.21
CA SER A 137 2.14 9.31 0.24
C SER A 137 1.08 8.28 0.68
N LEU A 138 -0.02 8.73 1.27
CA LEU A 138 -1.19 7.90 1.60
C LEU A 138 -1.91 7.44 0.34
N MET A 139 -2.20 8.35 -0.59
CA MET A 139 -2.82 8.00 -1.88
C MET A 139 -1.98 6.97 -2.66
N LEU A 140 -0.65 7.12 -2.62
CA LEU A 140 0.27 6.14 -3.21
C LEU A 140 0.21 4.80 -2.50
N LEU A 141 0.18 4.77 -1.17
CA LEU A 141 0.07 3.53 -0.38
C LEU A 141 -1.18 2.74 -0.77
N GLU A 142 -2.33 3.43 -0.84
CA GLU A 142 -3.63 2.87 -1.21
C GLU A 142 -3.66 2.39 -2.67
N GLY A 143 -3.09 3.18 -3.58
CA GLY A 143 -3.11 2.90 -5.02
C GLY A 143 -2.06 1.89 -5.49
N MET A 144 -0.96 1.69 -4.76
CA MET A 144 0.19 0.91 -5.24
C MET A 144 -0.16 -0.52 -5.68
N PRO A 145 -0.98 -1.30 -4.93
CA PRO A 145 -1.34 -2.66 -5.35
C PRO A 145 -2.06 -2.68 -6.70
N TRP A 146 -2.89 -1.66 -6.95
CA TRP A 146 -3.62 -1.50 -8.21
C TRP A 146 -2.72 -1.02 -9.35
N ILE A 147 -1.81 -0.08 -9.09
CA ILE A 147 -0.82 0.41 -10.07
C ILE A 147 0.04 -0.75 -10.59
N LEU A 148 0.52 -1.63 -9.70
CA LEU A 148 1.30 -2.81 -10.08
C LEU A 148 0.50 -3.78 -10.96
N MET A 149 -0.82 -3.87 -10.75
CA MET A 149 -1.69 -4.67 -11.61
C MET A 149 -1.78 -4.10 -13.03
N MET A 150 -1.90 -2.78 -13.15
CA MET A 150 -1.93 -2.12 -14.46
C MET A 150 -0.62 -2.34 -15.21
N LEU A 151 0.51 -2.29 -14.52
CA LEU A 151 1.82 -2.58 -15.11
C LEU A 151 1.93 -4.04 -15.59
N GLU A 152 1.52 -5.02 -14.76
CA GLU A 152 1.47 -6.44 -15.16
C GLU A 152 0.57 -6.66 -16.41
N LYS A 153 -0.55 -5.93 -16.51
CA LYS A 153 -1.47 -6.04 -17.65
C LYS A 153 -0.85 -5.50 -18.94
N ILE A 154 -0.10 -4.41 -18.87
CA ILE A 154 0.60 -3.82 -20.02
C ILE A 154 1.67 -4.79 -20.55
N GLU A 155 2.51 -5.34 -19.67
CA GLU A 155 3.56 -6.31 -20.05
C GLU A 155 2.96 -7.54 -20.74
N THR A 156 1.83 -8.05 -20.24
CA THR A 156 1.15 -9.20 -20.84
C THR A 156 0.51 -8.84 -22.18
N GLY A 157 -0.05 -7.63 -22.31
CA GLY A 157 -0.63 -7.13 -23.56
C GLY A 157 0.41 -6.99 -24.68
N GLU A 158 1.61 -6.51 -24.36
CA GLU A 158 2.73 -6.41 -25.30
C GLU A 158 3.29 -7.78 -25.69
N ALA A 159 3.40 -8.72 -24.73
CA ALA A 159 3.84 -10.09 -25.01
C ALA A 159 2.87 -10.85 -25.94
N THR A 160 1.59 -10.47 -25.97
CA THR A 160 0.59 -11.12 -26.85
C THR A 160 0.62 -10.57 -28.28
N HIS A 161 1.07 -9.32 -28.47
CA HIS A 161 1.24 -8.73 -29.81
C HIS A 161 2.58 -9.09 -30.48
N GLY A 162 3.56 -9.60 -29.74
CA GLY A 162 4.88 -10.00 -30.25
C GLY A 162 5.00 -11.44 -30.77
N HIS A 163 3.98 -12.28 -30.62
CA HIS A 163 4.04 -13.71 -31.03
C HIS A 163 3.04 -14.08 -32.14
N GLY A 164 2.83 -13.18 -33.10
CA GLY A 164 2.24 -13.51 -34.39
C GLY A 164 3.31 -13.99 -35.37
N GLN A 165 3.19 -15.23 -35.86
CA GLN A 165 4.06 -15.93 -36.84
C GLN A 165 5.31 -16.62 -36.30
N LYS A 166 5.13 -17.79 -35.67
CA LYS A 166 5.93 -18.95 -36.07
C LYS A 166 5.01 -20.10 -36.47
N SER A 167 5.03 -20.38 -37.76
CA SER A 167 4.29 -21.42 -38.45
C SER A 167 4.64 -22.81 -37.88
N ILE A 168 3.63 -23.57 -37.46
CA ILE A 168 3.76 -24.96 -37.00
C ILE A 168 3.85 -25.92 -38.21
N THR A 169 4.68 -25.58 -39.20
CA THR A 169 4.96 -26.43 -40.39
C THR A 169 6.45 -26.71 -40.59
N CYS A 170 7.29 -26.42 -39.60
CA CYS A 170 8.71 -26.79 -39.61
C CYS A 170 9.07 -27.79 -38.50
N ALA A 171 8.24 -28.80 -38.31
CA ALA A 171 8.65 -30.04 -37.65
C ALA A 171 8.39 -31.18 -38.64
N VAL A 172 9.43 -31.46 -39.44
CA VAL A 172 9.64 -32.78 -40.06
C VAL A 172 10.01 -33.75 -38.95
#